data_AF-A0A3R9CK58-F1
#
_entry.id   AF-A0A3R9CK58-F1
#
_cell.length_a   1.000
_cell.length_b   1.000
_cell.length_c   1.000
_cell.angle_alpha   90.00
_cell.angle_beta   90.00
_cell.angle_gamma   90.00
#
_symmetry.space_group_name_H-M   'P 1'
#
loop_
_entity.id
_entity.type
_entity.pdbx_description
1 polymer ?
#
loop_
_entity_poly.entity_id
_entity_poly.type
_entity_poly.pdbx_seq_one_letter_code
_entity_poly.pdbx_strand_id
1 'polypeptide(L)'
;MANKTELPSNWVCDGKELKPKSGASFSNTWVFDGKEIKPKTGASFSNTWIWDGKELKPKTGASFSNTWVIEGQKAKPKTGANSSNTYEIGRSPILVVAGQLALRLW
;
A
#
# COMPACT_ATOMS: atom_id res chain seq x y z
N MET A 1 -0.55 20.67 -8.24
CA MET A 1 -1.00 20.02 -6.98
C MET A 1 -0.20 18.75 -6.84
N ALA A 2 0.37 18.47 -5.66
CA ALA A 2 1.07 17.21 -5.43
C ALA A 2 0.01 16.13 -5.09
N ASN A 3 0.09 14.95 -5.71
CA ASN A 3 -0.78 13.85 -5.32
C ASN A 3 -0.43 13.45 -3.89
N LYS A 4 -1.40 13.38 -2.99
CA LYS A 4 -1.17 12.92 -1.61
C LYS A 4 -1.69 11.51 -1.47
N THR A 5 -1.03 10.69 -0.66
CA THR A 5 -1.59 9.38 -0.34
C THR A 5 -2.79 9.53 0.57
N GLU A 6 -3.94 8.99 0.16
CA GLU A 6 -5.18 9.05 0.91
C GLU A 6 -5.99 7.76 0.71
N LEU A 7 -6.81 7.44 1.72
CA LEU A 7 -7.75 6.33 1.62
C LEU A 7 -9.12 6.85 1.20
N PRO A 8 -9.92 6.02 0.51
CA PRO A 8 -11.33 6.33 0.29
C PRO A 8 -12.05 6.55 1.62
N SER A 9 -13.09 7.39 1.60
CA SER A 9 -13.84 7.78 2.81
C SER A 9 -14.50 6.61 3.55
N ASN A 10 -14.74 5.48 2.88
CA ASN A 10 -15.28 4.25 3.43
C ASN A 10 -14.22 3.27 3.95
N TRP A 11 -12.93 3.62 3.91
CA TRP A 11 -11.83 2.82 4.47
C TRP A 11 -11.18 3.54 5.67
N VAL A 12 -10.57 2.75 6.54
CA VAL A 12 -9.83 3.24 7.70
C VAL A 12 -8.59 2.40 7.94
N CYS A 13 -7.52 3.05 8.39
CA CYS A 13 -6.28 2.41 8.81
C CYS A 13 -5.91 2.87 10.22
N ASP A 14 -5.71 1.93 11.14
CA ASP A 14 -5.30 2.22 12.53
C ASP A 14 -3.77 2.09 12.74
N GLY A 15 -3.03 1.88 11.65
CA GLY A 15 -1.58 1.69 11.65
C GLY A 15 -1.15 0.22 11.69
N LYS A 16 -2.05 -0.71 12.06
CA LYS A 16 -1.83 -2.16 12.00
C LYS A 16 -2.75 -2.85 11.01
N GLU A 17 -4.00 -2.40 10.94
CA GLU A 17 -5.04 -2.92 10.06
C GLU A 17 -5.57 -1.84 9.12
N LEU A 18 -5.94 -2.25 7.90
CA LEU A 18 -6.63 -1.46 6.89
C LEU A 18 -7.89 -2.21 6.49
N LYS A 19 -9.05 -1.59 6.67
CA LYS A 19 -10.36 -2.23 6.46
C LYS A 19 -11.44 -1.24 6.04
N PRO A 20 -12.54 -1.73 5.44
CA PRO A 20 -13.75 -0.95 5.28
C PRO A 20 -14.31 -0.49 6.63
N LYS A 21 -14.91 0.70 6.70
CA LYS A 21 -15.61 1.21 7.88
C LYS A 21 -16.90 0.46 8.18
N SER A 22 -17.52 -0.13 7.17
CA SER A 22 -18.73 -0.96 7.27
C SER A 22 -18.52 -2.28 6.54
N GLY A 23 -19.04 -3.37 7.09
CA GLY A 23 -18.88 -4.71 6.51
C GLY A 23 -17.44 -5.26 6.56
N ALA A 24 -16.64 -4.83 7.53
CA ALA A 24 -15.30 -5.38 7.73
C ALA A 24 -15.36 -6.87 8.07
N SER A 25 -14.54 -7.66 7.39
CA SER A 25 -14.35 -9.09 7.58
C SER A 25 -12.85 -9.41 7.52
N PHE A 26 -12.45 -10.62 7.93
CA PHE A 26 -11.04 -11.01 7.84
C PHE A 26 -10.53 -11.08 6.40
N SER A 27 -11.39 -11.33 5.40
CA SER A 27 -10.97 -11.45 4.00
C SER A 27 -10.77 -10.10 3.32
N ASN A 28 -11.44 -9.03 3.78
CA ASN A 28 -11.26 -7.66 3.28
C ASN A 28 -10.46 -6.76 4.23
N THR A 29 -9.94 -7.31 5.33
CA THR A 29 -9.04 -6.62 6.25
C THR A 29 -7.60 -6.98 5.92
N TRP A 30 -6.77 -5.97 5.69
CA TRP A 30 -5.35 -6.10 5.41
C TRP A 30 -4.54 -5.77 6.65
N VAL A 31 -3.45 -6.49 6.85
CA VAL A 31 -2.53 -6.31 7.97
C VAL A 31 -1.12 -6.10 7.48
N PHE A 32 -0.32 -5.39 8.27
CA PHE A 32 1.13 -5.26 8.07
C PHE A 32 1.87 -5.83 9.27
N ASP A 33 2.72 -6.84 9.05
CA ASP A 33 3.47 -7.53 10.10
C ASP A 33 4.91 -7.02 10.30
N GLY A 34 5.28 -5.92 9.65
CA GLY A 34 6.64 -5.38 9.63
C GLY A 34 7.42 -5.74 8.36
N LYS A 35 6.98 -6.75 7.61
CA LYS A 35 7.59 -7.17 6.34
C LYS A 35 6.58 -7.40 5.22
N GLU A 36 5.40 -7.90 5.55
CA GLU A 36 4.39 -8.29 4.58
C GLU A 36 3.07 -7.57 4.82
N ILE A 37 2.44 -7.17 3.72
CA ILE A 37 1.09 -6.62 3.65
C ILE A 37 0.21 -7.67 2.98
N LYS A 38 -0.76 -8.22 3.72
CA LYS A 38 -1.58 -9.35 3.28
C LYS A 38 -2.98 -9.29 3.90
N PRO A 39 -3.99 -9.97 3.33
CA PRO A 39 -5.28 -10.10 3.98
C PRO A 39 -5.14 -10.94 5.26
N LYS A 40 -5.99 -10.65 6.25
CA LYS A 40 -5.95 -11.29 7.57
C LYS A 40 -6.35 -12.77 7.50
N THR A 41 -7.10 -13.19 6.48
CA THR A 41 -7.30 -14.59 6.11
C THR A 41 -7.17 -14.77 4.60
N GLY A 42 -6.84 -16.00 4.15
CA GLY A 42 -6.69 -16.31 2.71
C GLY A 42 -5.45 -15.67 2.07
N ALA A 43 -4.43 -15.37 2.85
CA ALA A 43 -3.16 -14.87 2.32
C ALA A 43 -2.48 -15.93 1.43
N SER A 44 -2.03 -15.50 0.28
CA SER A 44 -1.27 -16.26 -0.71
C SER A 44 -0.14 -15.40 -1.25
N PHE A 45 0.82 -15.99 -1.96
CA PHE A 45 1.90 -15.22 -2.57
C PHE A 45 1.39 -14.18 -3.59
N SER A 46 0.27 -14.44 -4.27
CA SER A 46 -0.28 -13.55 -5.30
C SER A 46 -1.02 -12.34 -4.74
N ASN A 47 -1.57 -12.41 -3.53
CA ASN A 47 -2.23 -11.29 -2.86
C ASN A 47 -1.40 -10.71 -1.71
N THR A 48 -0.12 -11.05 -1.61
CA THR A 48 0.79 -10.51 -0.59
C THR A 48 1.75 -9.53 -1.23
N TRP A 49 1.99 -8.41 -0.54
CA TRP A 49 3.01 -7.43 -0.88
C TRP A 49 4.11 -7.45 0.18
N ILE A 50 5.34 -7.18 -0.24
CA ILE A 50 6.50 -7.04 0.65
C ILE A 50 6.85 -5.57 0.77
N TRP A 51 7.13 -5.18 2.01
CA TRP A 51 7.74 -3.91 2.38
C TRP A 51 9.08 -4.18 3.05
N ASP A 52 10.17 -3.68 2.47
CA ASP A 52 11.54 -3.88 2.98
C ASP A 52 12.13 -2.63 3.67
N GLY A 53 11.30 -1.62 3.94
CA GLY A 53 11.74 -0.33 4.49
C GLY A 53 12.08 0.70 3.41
N LYS A 54 12.21 0.29 2.14
CA LYS A 54 12.45 1.19 1.00
C LYS A 54 11.51 0.93 -0.17
N GLU A 55 11.18 -0.32 -0.44
CA GLU A 55 10.36 -0.73 -1.58
C GLU A 55 9.11 -1.48 -1.16
N LEU A 56 8.00 -1.12 -1.80
CA LEU A 56 6.74 -1.85 -1.75
C LEU A 56 6.54 -2.57 -3.08
N LYS A 57 6.49 -3.91 -3.06
CA LYS A 57 6.40 -4.74 -4.27
C LYS A 57 5.55 -5.99 -4.06
N PRO A 58 4.96 -6.57 -5.11
CA PRO A 58 4.28 -7.86 -5.00
C PRO A 58 5.25 -8.93 -4.51
N LYS A 59 4.77 -9.86 -3.68
CA LYS A 59 5.61 -10.98 -3.20
C LYS A 59 5.98 -11.94 -4.33
N THR A 60 5.12 -12.07 -5.34
CA THR A 60 5.39 -12.83 -6.57
C THR A 60 5.20 -11.95 -7.79
N GLY A 61 6.00 -12.16 -8.84
CA GLY A 61 5.91 -11.37 -10.08
C GLY A 61 6.31 -9.90 -9.92
N ALA A 62 7.18 -9.58 -8.95
CA ALA A 62 7.72 -8.24 -8.80
C ALA A 62 8.51 -7.82 -10.05
N SER A 63 8.23 -6.62 -10.53
CA SER A 63 8.90 -5.96 -11.65
C SER A 63 9.09 -4.47 -11.32
N PHE A 64 9.86 -3.75 -12.12
CA PHE A 64 10.03 -2.31 -11.90
C PHE A 64 8.72 -1.51 -12.09
N SER A 65 7.77 -2.00 -12.91
CA SER A 65 6.52 -1.31 -13.19
C SER A 65 5.46 -1.46 -12.10
N ASN A 66 5.57 -2.49 -11.26
CA ASN A 66 4.66 -2.73 -10.12
C ASN A 66 5.35 -2.57 -8.76
N THR A 67 6.59 -2.06 -8.75
CA THR A 67 7.33 -1.73 -7.52
C THR A 67 7.28 -0.24 -7.27
N TRP A 68 6.94 0.13 -6.03
CA TRP A 68 6.99 1.50 -5.54
C TRP A 68 8.20 1.69 -4.64
N VAL A 69 8.91 2.79 -4.83
CA VAL A 69 10.04 3.19 -3.99
C VAL A 69 9.59 4.35 -3.11
N ILE A 70 9.89 4.24 -1.83
CA ILE A 70 9.67 5.27 -0.84
C ILE A 70 11.00 5.96 -0.57
N GLU A 71 11.09 7.25 -0.91
CA GLU A 71 12.26 8.07 -0.65
C GLU A 71 11.83 9.36 0.02
N GLY A 72 12.33 9.60 1.25
CA GLY A 72 11.84 10.67 2.10
C GLY A 72 10.36 10.46 2.44
N GLN A 73 9.54 11.48 2.19
CA GLN A 73 8.08 11.43 2.39
C GLN A 73 7.30 11.19 1.10
N LYS A 74 7.91 10.56 0.08
CA LYS A 74 7.31 10.36 -1.24
C LYS A 74 7.33 8.91 -1.68
N ALA A 75 6.23 8.46 -2.28
CA ALA A 75 6.10 7.19 -2.97
C ALA A 75 6.10 7.45 -4.48
N LYS A 76 6.93 6.75 -5.22
CA LYS A 76 7.01 6.85 -6.69
C LYS A 76 7.22 5.48 -7.31
N PRO A 77 6.80 5.25 -8.57
CA PRO A 77 7.13 4.01 -9.24
C PRO A 77 8.66 3.90 -9.39
N LYS A 78 9.17 2.67 -9.35
CA LYS A 78 10.60 2.39 -9.45
C LYS A 78 11.20 2.81 -10.80
N THR A 79 10.38 2.86 -11.84
CA THR A 79 10.74 3.40 -13.16
C THR A 79 9.66 4.35 -13.67
N GLY A 80 10.05 5.35 -14.48
CA GLY A 80 9.12 6.29 -15.09
C GLY A 80 8.44 7.25 -14.10
N ALA A 81 9.07 7.54 -12.97
CA ALA A 81 8.56 8.50 -12.00
C ALA A 81 8.44 9.91 -12.61
N ASN A 82 7.29 10.54 -12.40
CA ASN A 82 6.98 11.89 -12.80
C ASN A 82 6.05 12.53 -11.75
N SER A 83 5.66 13.79 -11.96
CA SER A 83 4.82 14.51 -11.00
C SER A 83 3.41 13.93 -10.84
N SER A 84 2.85 13.25 -11.86
CA SER A 84 1.50 12.69 -11.81
C SER A 84 1.42 11.32 -11.14
N ASN A 85 2.53 10.59 -11.06
CA ASN A 85 2.61 9.28 -10.39
C ASN A 85 3.50 9.27 -9.13
N THR A 86 3.92 10.45 -8.66
CA THR A 86 4.58 10.61 -7.37
C THR A 86 3.58 11.10 -6.34
N TYR A 87 3.56 10.45 -5.18
CA TYR A 87 2.60 10.67 -4.10
C TYR A 87 3.30 11.08 -2.81
N GLU A 88 2.84 12.15 -2.17
CA GLU A 88 3.27 12.58 -0.85
C GLU A 88 2.63 11.69 0.22
N ILE A 89 3.45 11.01 1.01
CA ILE A 89 3.03 10.07 2.06
C ILE A 89 2.82 10.80 3.39
N GLY A 90 3.62 11.84 3.65
CA GLY A 90 3.65 12.55 4.91
C GLY A 90 3.99 11.62 6.09
N ARG A 91 3.10 11.56 7.08
CA ARG A 91 3.22 10.68 8.27
C ARG A 91 2.33 9.43 8.19
N SER A 92 1.81 9.13 7.00
CA SER A 92 0.89 8.01 6.83
C SER A 92 1.62 6.67 7.04
N PRO A 93 0.99 5.69 7.71
CA PRO A 93 1.54 4.33 7.78
C PRO A 93 1.73 3.75 6.37
N ILE A 94 2.72 2.86 6.20
CA ILE A 94 2.93 2.16 4.92
C ILE A 94 1.68 1.42 4.44
N LEU A 95 0.83 0.98 5.36
CA LEU A 95 -0.42 0.32 5.04
C LEU A 95 -1.41 1.24 4.30
N VAL A 96 -1.39 2.55 4.57
CA VAL A 96 -2.17 3.55 3.80
C VAL A 96 -1.63 3.66 2.38
N VAL A 97 -0.30 3.74 2.24
CA VAL A 97 0.37 3.79 0.93
C VAL A 97 0.04 2.54 0.11
N ALA A 98 0.10 1.37 0.73
CA ALA A 98 -0.27 0.13 0.09
C ALA A 98 -1.76 0.08 -0.29
N GLY A 99 -2.64 0.58 0.57
CA GLY A 99 -4.07 0.71 0.27
C GLY A 99 -4.32 1.40 -1.07
N GLN A 100 -3.70 2.55 -1.29
CA GLN A 100 -3.90 3.28 -2.54
C GLN A 100 -3.10 2.69 -3.71
N LEU A 101 -1.81 2.43 -3.52
CA LEU A 101 -0.88 2.17 -4.65
C LEU A 101 -0.78 0.69 -5.05
N ALA A 102 -0.92 -0.20 -4.07
CA ALA A 102 -0.84 -1.65 -4.28
C ALA A 102 -2.23 -2.28 -4.41
N LEU A 103 -3.14 -1.93 -3.50
CA LEU A 103 -4.50 -2.47 -3.44
C LEU A 103 -5.50 -1.67 -4.28
N ARG A 104 -5.09 -0.50 -4.80
CA ARG A 104 -5.88 0.29 -5.74
C ARG A 104 -7.23 0.73 -5.15
N LEU A 105 -7.21 1.13 -3.88
CA LEU A 105 -8.38 1.69 -3.19
C LEU A 105 -8.48 3.18 -3.53
N TRP A 106 -9.49 3.57 -4.32
CA TRP A 106 -9.85 4.95 -4.66
C TRP A 106 -11.37 5.11 -4.68
#